data_AF-A0A940ILN4-F1
#
_entry.id   AF-A0A940ILN4-F1
#
_cell.length_a   1.000
_cell.length_b   1.000
_cell.length_c   1.000
_cell.angle_alpha   90.00
_cell.angle_beta   90.00
_cell.angle_gamma   90.00
#
_symmetry.space_group_name_H-M   'P 1'
#
loop_
_entity.id
_entity.type
_entity.pdbx_description
1 polymer ?
#
loop_
_entity_poly.entity_id
_entity_poly.type
_entity_poly.pdbx_seq_one_letter_code
_entity_poly.pdbx_strand_id
1 'polypeptide(L)'
;MNIQQLKKEMKSCIPPHIIERGLDYYEEGYVSEITLQNNIVYSLVEGNYGDYEVKIDLKQFIYSECECPYENHCKHMAAVVFAIDKKGLLSVPTAAISDVLNRLEKAELVSILEQLVHRKSEYKDIIAVMLEKMKKME
;
A
#
# COMPACT_ATOMS: atom_id res chain seq x y z
N MET A 1 -1.30 -1.86 11.52
CA MET A 1 -0.54 -0.73 12.11
C MET A 1 -0.85 0.56 11.36
N ASN A 2 -0.74 1.74 11.98
CA ASN A 2 -0.82 3.03 11.27
C ASN A 2 0.57 3.46 10.76
N ILE A 3 0.64 4.47 9.89
CA ILE A 3 1.91 4.87 9.28
C ILE A 3 2.96 5.37 10.28
N GLN A 4 2.56 6.04 11.36
CA GLN A 4 3.50 6.56 12.36
C GLN A 4 4.16 5.42 13.13
N GLN A 5 3.38 4.40 13.50
CA GLN A 5 3.89 3.22 14.18
C GLN A 5 4.77 2.38 13.24
N LEU A 6 4.40 2.24 11.95
CA LEU A 6 5.23 1.56 10.95
C LEU A 6 6.60 2.22 10.79
N LYS A 7 6.64 3.54 10.67
CA LYS A 7 7.90 4.30 10.59
C LYS A 7 8.74 4.19 11.86
N LYS A 8 8.11 4.08 13.03
CA LYS A 8 8.81 3.86 14.30
C LYS A 8 9.48 2.48 14.35
N GLU A 9 8.77 1.44 13.94
CA GLU A 9 9.33 0.08 13.89
C GLU A 9 10.44 -0.02 12.85
N MET A 10 10.24 0.55 11.65
CA MET A 10 11.29 0.65 10.63
C MET A 10 12.57 1.29 11.18
N LYS A 11 12.44 2.42 11.90
CA LYS A 11 13.59 3.10 12.55
C LYS A 11 14.27 2.28 13.65
N SER A 12 13.58 1.29 14.20
CA SER A 12 14.14 0.38 15.21
C SER A 12 14.87 -0.82 14.58
N CYS A 13 14.47 -1.22 13.36
CA CYS A 13 15.05 -2.35 12.64
C CYS A 13 16.14 -1.94 11.64
N ILE A 14 16.07 -0.74 11.08
CA ILE A 14 16.99 -0.26 10.02
C ILE A 14 17.90 0.84 10.56
N PRO A 15 19.24 0.75 10.37
CA PRO A 15 20.16 1.82 10.72
C PRO A 15 19.84 3.14 9.97
N PRO A 16 20.03 4.32 10.61
CA PRO A 16 19.66 5.61 10.01
C PRO A 16 20.22 5.85 8.60
N HIS A 17 21.50 5.55 8.35
CA HIS A 17 22.13 5.75 7.04
C HIS A 17 21.55 4.84 5.93
N ILE A 18 20.96 3.68 6.29
CA ILE A 18 20.26 2.82 5.33
C ILE A 18 18.85 3.36 5.06
N ILE A 19 18.20 3.97 6.05
CA ILE A 19 16.92 4.65 5.89
C ILE A 19 17.07 5.86 4.96
N GLU A 20 18.12 6.65 5.13
CA GLU A 20 18.43 7.79 4.25
C GLU A 20 18.52 7.34 2.78
N ARG A 21 19.28 6.27 2.49
CA ARG A 21 19.32 5.68 1.16
C ARG A 21 17.95 5.16 0.67
N GLY A 22 17.10 4.71 1.58
CA GLY A 22 15.74 4.33 1.25
C GLY A 22 14.86 5.53 0.86
N LEU A 23 15.09 6.68 1.48
CA LEU A 23 14.46 7.93 1.08
C LEU A 23 14.91 8.32 -0.32
N ASP A 24 16.21 8.26 -0.61
CA ASP A 24 16.77 8.55 -1.93
C ASP A 24 16.09 7.67 -3.01
N TYR A 25 16.01 6.36 -2.77
CA TYR A 25 15.37 5.41 -3.70
C TYR A 25 13.89 5.73 -3.95
N TYR A 26 13.18 6.17 -2.92
CA TYR A 26 11.80 6.61 -3.06
C TYR A 26 11.69 7.90 -3.89
N GLU A 27 12.54 8.89 -3.60
CA GLU A 27 12.53 10.20 -4.28
C GLU A 27 12.98 10.10 -5.75
N GLU A 28 13.88 9.18 -6.06
CA GLU A 28 14.34 8.86 -7.42
C GLU A 28 13.34 8.01 -8.22
N GLY A 29 12.25 7.56 -7.59
CA GLY A 29 11.15 6.89 -8.28
C GLY A 29 11.36 5.39 -8.53
N TYR A 30 12.29 4.74 -7.82
CA TYR A 30 12.59 3.32 -8.00
C TYR A 30 11.53 2.37 -7.44
N VAL A 31 10.49 2.87 -6.78
CA VAL A 31 9.43 2.05 -6.17
C VAL A 31 8.21 1.95 -7.08
N SER A 32 7.87 0.74 -7.51
CA SER A 32 6.76 0.45 -8.42
C SER A 32 5.83 -0.66 -7.89
N GLU A 33 4.66 -0.82 -8.52
CA GLU A 33 3.72 -1.93 -8.29
C GLU A 33 3.18 -2.12 -6.86
N ILE A 34 3.00 -1.03 -6.11
CA ILE A 34 2.54 -1.09 -4.72
C ILE A 34 1.12 -1.66 -4.63
N THR A 35 0.99 -2.82 -4.00
CA THR A 35 -0.27 -3.54 -3.80
C THR A 35 -0.42 -3.95 -2.34
N LEU A 36 -1.61 -3.76 -1.77
CA LEU A 36 -1.91 -4.14 -0.39
C LEU A 36 -2.80 -5.40 -0.37
N GLN A 37 -2.34 -6.46 0.28
CA GLN A 37 -3.11 -7.69 0.49
C GLN A 37 -2.83 -8.29 1.86
N ASN A 38 -3.88 -8.64 2.62
CA ASN A 38 -3.79 -9.36 3.90
C ASN A 38 -2.86 -8.73 4.96
N ASN A 39 -2.74 -7.39 5.01
CA ASN A 39 -1.80 -6.63 5.85
C ASN A 39 -0.33 -6.73 5.41
N ILE A 40 -0.06 -7.15 4.18
CA ILE A 40 1.26 -7.11 3.57
C ILE A 40 1.20 -6.15 2.39
N VAL A 41 2.16 -5.24 2.31
CA VAL A 41 2.38 -4.43 1.10
C VAL A 41 3.44 -5.12 0.25
N TYR A 42 3.07 -5.43 -0.97
CA TYR A 42 3.96 -5.93 -2.02
C TYR A 42 4.36 -4.77 -2.91
N SER A 43 5.62 -4.75 -3.33
CA SER A 43 6.17 -3.75 -4.23
C SER A 43 7.36 -4.33 -4.99
N LEU A 44 7.61 -3.80 -6.17
CA LEU A 44 8.91 -3.96 -6.83
C LEU A 44 9.75 -2.70 -6.57
N VAL A 45 11.04 -2.91 -6.34
CA VAL A 45 12.01 -1.82 -6.19
C VAL A 45 13.20 -2.07 -7.10
N GLU A 46 13.46 -1.14 -8.02
CA GLU A 46 14.63 -1.19 -8.90
C GLU A 46 15.91 -1.12 -8.06
N GLY A 47 16.90 -1.94 -8.41
CA GLY A 47 18.19 -1.90 -7.75
C GLY A 47 19.33 -2.37 -8.65
N ASN A 48 20.54 -2.41 -8.08
CA ASN A 48 21.78 -2.53 -8.86
C ASN A 48 21.91 -3.80 -9.71
N TYR A 49 21.21 -4.88 -9.35
CA TYR A 49 21.30 -6.17 -10.05
C TYR A 49 19.93 -6.61 -10.61
N GLY A 50 18.99 -5.68 -10.72
CA GLY A 50 17.61 -5.93 -11.13
C GLY A 50 16.59 -5.49 -10.09
N ASP A 51 15.33 -5.73 -10.41
CA ASP A 51 14.19 -5.42 -9.55
C ASP A 51 14.07 -6.45 -8.43
N TYR A 52 13.79 -5.98 -7.22
CA TYR A 52 13.60 -6.84 -6.06
C TYR A 52 12.16 -6.80 -5.58
N GLU A 53 11.58 -7.97 -5.30
CA GLU A 53 10.32 -8.04 -4.59
C GLU A 53 10.53 -7.63 -3.12
N VAL A 54 9.68 -6.72 -2.66
CA VAL A 54 9.66 -6.21 -1.29
C VAL A 54 8.31 -6.47 -0.67
N LYS A 55 8.31 -7.06 0.53
CA LYS A 55 7.14 -7.37 1.34
C LYS A 55 7.23 -6.62 2.66
N ILE A 56 6.33 -5.68 2.90
CA ILE A 56 6.25 -4.95 4.18
C ILE A 56 5.10 -5.51 5.01
N ASP A 57 5.42 -6.10 6.16
CA ASP A 57 4.43 -6.56 7.12
C ASP A 57 3.89 -5.36 7.92
N LEU A 58 2.59 -5.09 7.77
CA LEU A 58 1.90 -3.97 8.42
C LEU A 58 1.38 -4.30 9.83
N LYS A 59 1.68 -5.48 10.37
CA LYS A 59 1.45 -5.82 11.77
C LYS A 59 2.73 -5.66 12.59
N GLN A 60 3.86 -6.16 12.08
CA GLN A 60 5.16 -6.10 12.73
C GLN A 60 6.26 -5.99 11.67
N PHE A 61 6.91 -4.82 11.59
CA PHE A 61 7.89 -4.53 10.53
C PHE A 61 9.05 -5.52 10.48
N ILE A 62 9.40 -6.13 11.62
CA ILE A 62 10.49 -7.11 11.73
C ILE A 62 10.32 -8.31 10.77
N TYR A 63 9.09 -8.66 10.40
CA TYR A 63 8.80 -9.74 9.44
C TYR A 63 8.73 -9.26 7.99
N SER A 64 9.13 -8.03 7.72
CA SER A 64 9.27 -7.54 6.35
C SER A 64 10.45 -8.21 5.66
N GLU A 65 10.29 -8.49 4.37
CA GLU A 65 11.25 -9.23 3.56
C GLU A 65 11.59 -8.45 2.28
N CYS A 66 12.79 -8.70 1.77
CA CYS A 66 13.22 -8.21 0.46
C CYS A 66 14.14 -9.27 -0.14
N GLU A 67 13.98 -9.54 -1.43
CA GLU A 67 14.78 -10.54 -2.16
C GLU A 67 16.21 -10.07 -2.48
N CYS A 68 16.57 -8.85 -2.10
CA CYS A 68 17.90 -8.33 -2.37
C CYS A 68 18.97 -9.07 -1.55
N PRO A 69 20.23 -9.14 -2.04
CA PRO A 69 21.30 -9.92 -1.39
C PRO A 69 21.78 -9.32 -0.06
N TYR A 70 21.14 -8.27 0.44
CA TYR A 70 21.49 -7.65 1.72
C TYR A 70 20.87 -8.46 2.87
N GLU A 71 21.69 -9.03 3.75
CA GLU A 71 21.27 -10.01 4.77
C GLU A 71 20.33 -9.49 5.88
N ASN A 72 19.83 -8.25 5.80
CA ASN A 72 19.03 -7.61 6.85
C ASN A 72 17.93 -6.70 6.26
N HIS A 73 17.20 -5.98 7.11
CA HIS A 73 16.30 -4.91 6.67
C HIS A 73 17.05 -3.84 5.88
N CYS A 74 16.68 -3.68 4.61
CA CYS A 74 17.46 -2.96 3.61
C CYS A 74 16.81 -1.63 3.20
N LYS A 75 17.54 -0.83 2.40
CA LYS A 75 17.05 0.44 1.86
C LYS A 75 15.77 0.30 1.00
N HIS A 76 15.59 -0.81 0.29
CA HIS A 76 14.38 -1.02 -0.52
C HIS A 76 13.12 -1.11 0.36
N MET A 77 13.21 -1.77 1.52
CA MET A 77 12.10 -1.80 2.48
C MET A 77 11.78 -0.41 3.01
N ALA A 78 12.81 0.38 3.35
CA ALA A 78 12.62 1.76 3.75
C ALA A 78 11.98 2.61 2.65
N ALA A 79 12.40 2.44 1.39
CA ALA A 79 11.81 3.11 0.23
C ALA A 79 10.30 2.81 0.09
N VAL A 80 9.91 1.53 0.26
CA VAL A 80 8.49 1.14 0.23
C VAL A 80 7.71 1.77 1.39
N VAL A 81 8.27 1.85 2.60
CA VAL A 81 7.60 2.54 3.73
C VAL A 81 7.37 4.03 3.44
N PHE A 82 8.34 4.72 2.82
CA PHE A 82 8.14 6.10 2.38
C PHE A 82 7.07 6.22 1.30
N ALA A 83 7.03 5.29 0.36
CA ALA A 83 5.98 5.26 -0.66
C ALA A 83 4.58 5.01 -0.06
N ILE A 84 4.47 4.14 0.95
CA ILE A 84 3.23 3.91 1.71
C ILE A 84 2.76 5.20 2.39
N ASP A 85 3.68 5.92 3.05
CA ASP A 85 3.39 7.19 3.72
C ASP A 85 2.85 8.23 2.73
N LYS A 86 3.59 8.45 1.64
CA LYS A 86 3.28 9.51 0.67
C LYS A 86 2.05 9.23 -0.18
N LYS A 87 1.77 7.96 -0.49
CA LYS A 87 0.53 7.56 -1.17
C LYS A 87 -0.69 7.48 -0.24
N GLY A 88 -0.50 7.67 1.06
CA GLY A 88 -1.57 7.64 2.04
C GLY A 88 -2.26 6.27 2.18
N LEU A 89 -1.54 5.18 1.89
CA LEU A 89 -2.10 3.82 1.87
C LEU A 89 -2.56 3.34 3.25
N LEU A 90 -2.07 3.98 4.33
CA LEU A 90 -2.45 3.70 5.72
C LEU A 90 -3.15 4.90 6.38
N SER A 91 -3.58 5.89 5.60
CA SER A 91 -4.17 7.13 6.12
C SER A 91 -5.59 6.95 6.69
N VAL A 92 -6.24 5.82 6.40
CA VAL A 92 -7.57 5.50 6.96
C VAL A 92 -7.60 4.02 7.35
N PRO A 93 -7.77 3.67 8.64
CA PRO A 93 -8.06 2.30 9.04
C PRO A 93 -9.28 1.78 8.27
N THR A 94 -9.28 0.52 7.81
CA THR A 94 -10.43 -0.06 7.09
C THR A 94 -11.74 0.07 7.88
N ALA A 95 -11.68 -0.03 9.21
CA ALA A 95 -12.82 0.24 10.10
C ALA A 95 -13.34 1.69 9.96
N ALA A 96 -12.44 2.66 9.89
CA ALA A 96 -12.79 4.06 9.68
C ALA A 96 -13.28 4.34 8.25
N ILE A 97 -12.87 3.56 7.24
CA ILE A 97 -13.41 3.68 5.88
C ILE A 97 -14.91 3.37 5.90
N SER A 98 -15.33 2.27 6.52
CA SER A 98 -16.77 1.94 6.59
C SER A 98 -17.56 3.03 7.31
N ASP A 99 -17.03 3.56 8.42
CA ASP A 99 -17.68 4.64 9.16
C ASP A 99 -17.80 5.93 8.33
N VAL A 100 -16.79 6.26 7.54
CA VAL A 100 -16.81 7.41 6.62
C VAL A 100 -17.82 7.18 5.50
N LEU A 101 -17.77 6.02 4.83
CA LEU A 101 -18.69 5.68 3.73
C LEU A 101 -20.15 5.73 4.19
N ASN A 102 -20.44 5.27 5.41
CA ASN A 102 -21.78 5.30 5.99
C ASN A 102 -22.29 6.71 6.33
N ARG A 103 -21.41 7.72 6.39
CA ARG A 103 -21.77 9.11 6.67
C ARG A 103 -21.91 9.97 5.42
N LEU A 104 -21.45 9.48 4.27
CA LEU A 104 -21.55 10.20 3.01
C LEU A 104 -22.98 10.19 2.47
N GLU A 105 -23.34 11.24 1.76
CA GLU A 105 -24.57 11.25 0.97
C GLU A 105 -24.44 10.30 -0.23
N LYS A 106 -25.59 9.82 -0.72
CA LYS A 106 -25.63 8.91 -1.88
C LYS A 106 -24.90 9.48 -3.10
N ALA A 107 -25.01 10.79 -3.34
CA ALA A 107 -24.36 11.44 -4.49
C ALA A 107 -22.83 11.37 -4.39
N GLU A 108 -22.27 11.56 -3.20
CA GLU A 108 -20.82 11.49 -2.95
C GLU A 108 -20.31 10.06 -3.14
N LEU A 109 -21.05 9.07 -2.63
CA LEU A 109 -20.74 7.65 -2.83
C LEU A 109 -20.73 7.26 -4.31
N VAL A 110 -21.73 7.72 -5.08
CA VAL A 110 -21.80 7.47 -6.52
C VAL A 110 -20.60 8.09 -7.24
N SER A 111 -20.22 9.33 -6.91
CA SER A 111 -19.05 9.98 -7.50
C SER A 111 -17.75 9.20 -7.24
N ILE A 112 -17.58 8.65 -6.03
CA ILE A 112 -16.42 7.82 -5.70
C ILE A 112 -16.42 6.53 -6.54
N LEU A 113 -17.57 5.85 -6.65
CA LEU A 113 -17.69 4.63 -7.47
C LEU A 113 -17.38 4.91 -8.94
N GLU A 114 -17.87 6.02 -9.49
CA GLU A 114 -17.57 6.44 -10.86
C GLU A 114 -16.06 6.65 -11.04
N GLN A 115 -15.39 7.34 -10.11
CA GLN A 115 -13.94 7.52 -10.18
C GLN A 115 -13.18 6.19 -10.15
N LEU A 116 -13.62 5.23 -9.33
CA LEU A 116 -13.01 3.89 -9.29
C LEU A 116 -13.18 3.16 -10.62
N VAL A 117 -14.39 3.16 -11.19
CA VAL A 117 -14.69 2.52 -12.48
C VAL A 117 -13.83 3.11 -13.62
N HIS A 118 -13.56 4.41 -13.60
CA HIS A 118 -12.71 5.06 -14.59
C HIS A 118 -11.22 4.73 -14.42
N ARG A 119 -10.80 4.27 -13.22
CA ARG A 119 -9.38 4.06 -12.91
C ARG A 119 -8.84 2.72 -13.41
N LYS A 120 -9.64 1.66 -13.32
CA LYS A 120 -9.29 0.33 -13.84
C LYS A 120 -10.55 -0.37 -14.37
N SER A 121 -10.46 -0.96 -15.56
CA SER A 121 -11.57 -1.67 -16.22
C SER A 121 -12.12 -2.82 -15.37
N GLU A 122 -11.26 -3.50 -14.62
CA GLU A 122 -11.64 -4.62 -13.72
C GLU A 122 -12.73 -4.23 -12.71
N TYR A 123 -12.71 -2.98 -12.20
CA TYR A 123 -13.73 -2.53 -11.24
C TYR A 123 -15.13 -2.43 -11.87
N LYS A 124 -15.20 -2.14 -13.18
CA LYS A 124 -16.47 -2.11 -13.92
C LYS A 124 -17.12 -3.49 -13.93
N ASP A 125 -16.32 -4.52 -14.22
CA ASP A 125 -16.80 -5.90 -14.32
C ASP A 125 -17.28 -6.41 -12.95
N ILE A 126 -16.51 -6.13 -11.88
CA ILE A 126 -16.88 -6.48 -10.51
C ILE A 126 -18.21 -5.83 -10.11
N ILE A 127 -18.37 -4.53 -10.33
CA ILE A 127 -19.57 -3.78 -9.95
C ILE A 127 -20.79 -4.28 -10.75
N ALA A 128 -20.63 -4.57 -12.05
CA ALA A 128 -21.70 -5.11 -12.88
C ALA A 128 -22.25 -6.43 -12.31
N VAL A 129 -21.36 -7.37 -11.96
CA VAL A 129 -21.73 -8.65 -11.36
C VAL A 129 -22.45 -8.46 -10.01
N MET A 130 -21.99 -7.53 -9.18
CA MET A 130 -22.64 -7.24 -7.89
C MET A 130 -24.05 -6.67 -8.07
N LEU A 131 -24.22 -5.71 -8.98
CA LEU A 131 -25.54 -5.11 -9.27
C LEU A 131 -26.54 -6.13 -9.83
N GLU A 132 -26.08 -7.05 -10.68
CA GLU A 132 -26.93 -8.14 -11.18
C GLU A 132 -27.38 -9.09 -10.06
N LYS A 133 -26.50 -9.39 -9.10
CA LYS A 133 -26.86 -10.21 -7.93
C LYS A 133 -27.91 -9.53 -7.06
N MET A 134 -27.79 -8.22 -6.82
CA MET A 134 -28.76 -7.46 -6.03
C MET A 134 -30.15 -7.47 -6.66
N LYS A 135 -30.24 -7.28 -7.99
CA LYS A 135 -31.51 -7.33 -8.73
C LYS A 135 -32.20 -8.69 -8.70
N LYS A 136 -31.46 -9.78 -8.45
CA LYS A 136 -32.00 -11.15 -8.34
C LYS A 136 -32.49 -11.50 -6.93
N MET A 137 -32.25 -10.62 -5.95
CA MET A 137 -32.66 -10.79 -4.56
C MET A 137 -33.93 -9.99 -4.21
N GLU A 138 -34.41 -9.14 -5.13
CA GLU A 138 -35.71 -8.46 -5.10
C GLU A 138 -36.76 -9.28 -5.85
#